data_AF-A0A142WQV1-F1
#
_entry.id   AF-A0A142WQV1-F1
#
_cell.length_a   1.000
_cell.length_b   1.000
_cell.length_c   1.000
_cell.angle_alpha   90.00
_cell.angle_beta   90.00
_cell.angle_gamma   90.00
#
_symmetry.space_group_name_H-M   'P 1'
#
loop_
_entity.id
_entity.type
_entity.pdbx_description
1 polymer ?
#
loop_
_entity_poly.entity_id
_entity_poly.type
_entity_poly.pdbx_seq_one_letter_code
_entity_poly.pdbx_strand_id
1 'polypeptide(L)'
;MLIQRRGFTLIELLVVIAIIAVLVAILLPAVQQAREAARKSQCQNNLKQIGIALHSYHEAHGVLPYASAAHGNCGPVTTNHTGWISLLPYVDQGPLFNKFDMNQASGNWNWGGFPLAGGGVSGTGNGPLTGTRLVTLLCPSDDGKDTFPGFDGNYGCAPGIPSYKSSYQFVVTNGGTWGCSYWVNEALDTRSMFGVGSRCTMRDVKDGTSNTIAVVENTLEVYDGFTGSWACAQHVGIGVQVAYPPNGTPNNWYCCNWQTPANTNFRPGKSGEWGSPGSVHTGGYDAVMADGSVRFISENLDSLTLNRLGWMADGKAIGEF
;
A
#
# COMPACT_ATOMS: atom_id res chain seq x y z
N MET A 1 72.56 15.03 -8.50
CA MET A 1 71.53 14.58 -9.45
C MET A 1 70.31 15.47 -9.25
N LEU A 2 70.20 16.57 -10.02
CA LEU A 2 69.09 17.51 -9.88
C LEU A 2 67.85 16.89 -10.53
N ILE A 3 66.87 16.53 -9.72
CA ILE A 3 65.57 16.05 -10.18
C ILE A 3 64.86 17.23 -10.85
N GLN A 4 64.79 17.24 -12.18
CA GLN A 4 63.95 18.19 -12.93
C GLN A 4 62.50 18.00 -12.50
N ARG A 5 61.96 18.98 -11.76
CA ARG A 5 60.52 19.08 -11.51
C ARG A 5 59.85 19.53 -12.80
N ARG A 6 59.12 18.64 -13.47
CA ARG A 6 58.25 19.01 -14.59
C ARG A 6 57.11 19.87 -14.04
N GLY A 7 57.02 21.12 -14.48
CA GLY A 7 55.93 22.03 -14.14
C GLY A 7 54.67 21.64 -14.91
N PHE A 8 53.53 21.61 -14.24
CA PHE A 8 52.23 21.35 -14.85
C PHE A 8 51.75 22.63 -15.55
N THR A 9 51.38 22.54 -16.83
CA THR A 9 50.87 23.71 -17.56
C THR A 9 49.40 23.95 -17.23
N LEU A 10 48.98 25.21 -17.25
CA LEU A 10 47.59 25.60 -17.02
C LEU A 10 46.63 24.92 -18.03
N ILE A 11 47.12 24.64 -19.24
CA ILE A 11 46.38 23.94 -20.30
C ILE A 11 46.16 22.46 -19.93
N GLU A 12 47.19 21.75 -19.45
CA GLU A 12 47.06 20.35 -19.01
C GLU A 12 46.02 20.20 -17.89
N LEU A 13 45.99 21.16 -16.95
CA LEU A 13 44.97 21.17 -15.90
C LEU A 13 43.57 21.38 -16.45
N LEU A 14 43.41 22.36 -17.34
CA LEU A 14 42.13 22.68 -17.97
C LEU A 14 41.56 21.51 -18.78
N VAL A 15 42.40 20.80 -19.53
CA VAL A 15 41.98 19.64 -20.32
C VAL A 15 41.50 18.51 -19.41
N VAL A 16 42.23 18.20 -18.33
CA VAL A 16 41.84 17.14 -17.39
C VAL A 16 40.52 17.45 -16.72
N ILE A 17 40.31 18.68 -16.23
CA ILE A 17 39.03 19.04 -15.61
C ILE A 17 37.90 19.06 -16.63
N ALA A 18 38.14 19.45 -17.88
CA ALA A 18 37.14 19.41 -18.94
C ALA A 18 36.70 17.97 -19.26
N ILE A 19 37.64 17.03 -19.33
CA ILE A 19 37.34 15.61 -19.54
C ILE A 19 36.54 15.05 -18.36
N ILE A 20 36.95 15.31 -17.11
CA ILE A 20 36.22 14.86 -15.93
C ILE A 20 34.80 15.45 -15.90
N ALA A 21 34.65 16.74 -16.21
CA ALA A 21 33.34 17.40 -16.26
C ALA A 21 32.41 16.73 -17.30
N VAL A 22 32.92 16.41 -18.50
CA VAL A 22 32.15 15.71 -19.53
C VAL A 22 31.79 14.29 -19.10
N LEU A 23 32.74 13.54 -18.52
CA LEU A 23 32.48 12.18 -18.04
C LEU A 23 31.42 12.17 -16.93
N VAL A 24 31.53 13.07 -15.95
CA VAL A 24 30.55 13.20 -14.87
C VAL A 24 29.18 13.63 -15.42
N ALA A 25 29.14 14.55 -16.38
CA ALA A 25 27.90 15.00 -17.01
C ALA A 25 27.16 13.86 -17.72
N ILE A 26 27.88 12.90 -18.31
CA ILE A 26 27.28 11.73 -18.99
C ILE A 26 26.93 10.62 -17.97
N LEU A 27 27.76 10.42 -16.93
CA LEU A 27 27.58 9.35 -15.95
C LEU A 27 26.46 9.65 -14.94
N LEU A 28 26.28 10.90 -14.52
CA LEU A 28 25.31 11.24 -13.49
C LEU A 28 23.86 10.88 -13.89
N PRO A 29 23.35 11.23 -15.08
CA PRO A 29 22.01 10.83 -15.51
C PRO A 29 21.87 9.30 -15.59
N ALA A 30 22.90 8.61 -16.09
CA ALA A 30 22.90 7.15 -16.21
C ALA A 30 22.84 6.44 -14.85
N VAL A 31 23.62 6.92 -13.86
CA VAL A 31 23.60 6.37 -12.50
C VAL A 31 22.24 6.57 -11.84
N GLN A 32 21.58 7.71 -12.05
CA GLN A 32 20.24 7.93 -11.49
C GLN A 32 19.18 7.02 -12.13
N GLN A 33 19.22 6.86 -13.45
CA GLN A 33 18.32 5.94 -14.16
C GLN A 33 18.51 4.50 -13.69
N ALA A 34 19.76 4.05 -13.53
CA ALA A 34 20.07 2.72 -13.02
C ALA A 34 19.58 2.51 -11.58
N ARG A 35 19.74 3.52 -10.71
CA ARG A 35 19.22 3.48 -9.34
C ARG A 35 17.72 3.37 -9.31
N GLU A 36 17.02 4.16 -10.13
CA GLU A 36 15.56 4.12 -10.15
C GLU A 36 15.02 2.79 -10.69
N ALA A 37 15.63 2.26 -11.75
CA ALA A 37 15.28 0.94 -12.25
C ALA A 37 15.47 -0.16 -11.19
N ALA A 38 16.51 -0.06 -10.36
CA ALA A 38 16.73 -0.98 -9.24
C ALA A 38 15.68 -0.81 -8.14
N ARG A 39 15.28 0.43 -7.79
CA ARG A 39 14.22 0.69 -6.80
C ARG A 39 12.87 0.18 -7.27
N LYS A 40 12.50 0.42 -8.53
CA LYS A 40 11.29 -0.14 -9.15
C LYS A 40 11.30 -1.67 -9.12
N SER A 41 12.42 -2.29 -9.50
CA SER A 41 12.57 -3.75 -9.43
C SER A 41 12.40 -4.28 -8.00
N GLN A 42 12.86 -3.53 -7.00
CA GLN A 42 12.67 -3.88 -5.59
C GLN A 42 11.19 -3.77 -5.17
N CYS A 43 10.45 -2.75 -5.61
CA CYS A 43 9.01 -2.65 -5.31
C CYS A 43 8.23 -3.83 -5.92
N GLN A 44 8.55 -4.21 -7.15
CA GLN A 44 7.98 -5.42 -7.78
C GLN A 44 8.36 -6.71 -7.03
N ASN A 45 9.58 -6.80 -6.51
CA ASN A 45 10.00 -7.96 -5.71
C ASN A 45 9.27 -8.02 -4.36
N ASN A 46 9.03 -6.89 -3.70
CA ASN A 46 8.22 -6.82 -2.48
C ASN A 46 6.79 -7.32 -2.76
N LEU A 47 6.18 -6.87 -3.86
CA LEU A 47 4.88 -7.36 -4.32
C LEU A 47 4.89 -8.88 -4.59
N LYS A 48 5.93 -9.42 -5.24
CA LYS A 48 6.08 -10.88 -5.41
C LYS A 48 6.15 -11.61 -4.07
N GLN A 49 6.88 -11.07 -3.08
CA GLN A 49 6.92 -11.64 -1.73
C GLN A 49 5.54 -11.61 -1.07
N ILE A 50 4.78 -10.52 -1.23
CA ILE A 50 3.39 -10.44 -0.74
C ILE A 50 2.50 -11.47 -1.44
N GLY A 51 2.62 -11.66 -2.75
CA GLY A 51 1.89 -12.71 -3.49
C GLY A 51 2.20 -14.11 -2.94
N ILE A 52 3.47 -14.42 -2.72
CA ILE A 52 3.89 -15.69 -2.09
C ILE A 52 3.31 -15.82 -0.68
N ALA A 53 3.33 -14.74 0.11
CA ALA A 53 2.78 -14.73 1.45
C ALA A 53 1.26 -14.99 1.46
N LEU A 54 0.51 -14.42 0.52
CA LEU A 54 -0.93 -14.66 0.35
C LEU A 54 -1.22 -16.13 0.04
N HIS A 55 -0.48 -16.73 -0.88
CA HIS A 55 -0.65 -18.15 -1.21
C HIS A 55 -0.24 -19.06 -0.05
N SER A 56 0.84 -18.74 0.66
CA SER A 56 1.29 -19.50 1.84
C SER A 56 0.28 -19.43 2.98
N TYR A 57 -0.30 -18.25 3.22
CA TYR A 57 -1.40 -18.07 4.17
C TYR A 57 -2.62 -18.90 3.75
N HIS A 58 -3.01 -18.84 2.47
CA HIS A 58 -4.13 -19.63 1.96
C HIS A 58 -3.89 -21.15 2.07
N GLU A 59 -2.67 -21.62 1.82
CA GLU A 59 -2.32 -23.03 2.00
C GLU A 59 -2.44 -23.47 3.47
N ALA A 60 -1.99 -22.64 4.40
CA ALA A 60 -2.03 -22.96 5.83
C ALA A 60 -3.43 -22.84 6.47
N HIS A 61 -4.25 -21.90 6.00
CA HIS A 61 -5.53 -21.54 6.63
C HIS A 61 -6.77 -21.90 5.79
N GLY A 62 -6.61 -22.27 4.53
CA GLY A 62 -7.71 -22.58 3.60
C GLY A 62 -8.54 -21.36 3.16
N VAL A 63 -8.14 -20.15 3.56
CA VAL A 63 -8.77 -18.87 3.24
C VAL A 63 -7.68 -17.82 3.04
N LEU A 64 -7.97 -16.78 2.27
CA LEU A 64 -7.16 -15.57 2.20
C LEU A 64 -7.38 -14.70 3.45
N PRO A 65 -6.42 -13.84 3.83
CA PRO A 65 -6.61 -12.94 4.96
C PRO A 65 -7.73 -11.93 4.66
N TYR A 66 -8.28 -11.33 5.71
CA TYR A 66 -9.15 -10.17 5.59
C TYR A 66 -8.35 -8.89 5.30
N ALA A 67 -8.99 -7.81 4.84
CA ALA A 67 -8.32 -6.49 4.79
C ALA A 67 -8.27 -5.88 6.20
N SER A 68 -9.39 -5.95 6.93
CA SER A 68 -9.48 -5.67 8.35
C SER A 68 -10.44 -6.61 9.07
N ALA A 69 -10.33 -6.64 10.40
CA ALA A 69 -11.27 -7.31 11.27
C ALA A 69 -11.66 -6.37 12.41
N ALA A 70 -12.98 -6.31 12.70
CA ALA A 70 -13.57 -5.58 13.82
C ALA A 70 -12.93 -4.20 14.05
N HIS A 71 -12.82 -3.41 12.98
CA HIS A 71 -12.35 -2.03 13.08
C HIS A 71 -13.40 -1.17 13.77
N GLY A 72 -13.01 0.01 14.23
CA GLY A 72 -13.79 0.89 15.11
C GLY A 72 -15.15 1.37 14.64
N ASN A 73 -15.64 0.94 13.48
CA ASN A 73 -17.00 1.16 13.00
C ASN A 73 -17.82 -0.16 12.91
N CYS A 74 -17.22 -1.29 13.26
CA CYS A 74 -17.76 -2.63 13.09
C CYS A 74 -17.71 -3.48 14.36
N GLY A 75 -18.82 -4.18 14.58
CA GLY A 75 -18.90 -5.29 15.54
C GLY A 75 -19.25 -4.83 16.95
N PRO A 76 -19.48 -5.78 17.88
CA PRO A 76 -19.76 -5.44 19.27
C PRO A 76 -18.49 -5.15 20.09
N VAL A 77 -17.29 -5.49 19.59
CA VAL A 77 -15.99 -5.27 20.24
C VAL A 77 -14.97 -4.92 19.17
N THR A 78 -14.20 -3.85 19.38
CA THR A 78 -13.25 -3.31 18.41
C THR A 78 -11.83 -3.85 18.67
N THR A 79 -11.20 -4.43 17.64
CA THR A 79 -9.78 -4.84 17.65
C THR A 79 -8.91 -4.01 16.71
N ASN A 80 -9.48 -3.45 15.63
CA ASN A 80 -8.74 -2.69 14.62
C ASN A 80 -7.62 -3.48 13.93
N HIS A 81 -7.72 -4.81 13.82
CA HIS A 81 -6.70 -5.59 13.12
C HIS A 81 -6.76 -5.39 11.61
N THR A 82 -5.59 -5.44 10.98
CA THR A 82 -5.41 -5.46 9.52
C THR A 82 -5.01 -6.86 9.05
N GLY A 83 -5.20 -7.16 7.77
CA GLY A 83 -4.73 -8.40 7.15
C GLY A 83 -3.22 -8.58 7.19
N TRP A 84 -2.47 -7.48 7.24
CA TRP A 84 -1.01 -7.50 7.25
C TRP A 84 -0.45 -8.19 8.49
N ILE A 85 -1.11 -8.08 9.65
CA ILE A 85 -0.70 -8.79 10.88
C ILE A 85 -0.69 -10.30 10.62
N SER A 86 -1.73 -10.81 9.96
CA SER A 86 -1.87 -12.23 9.63
C SER A 86 -0.83 -12.72 8.62
N LEU A 87 -0.27 -11.81 7.81
CA LEU A 87 0.77 -12.13 6.82
C LEU A 87 2.19 -12.08 7.37
N LEU A 88 2.41 -11.52 8.57
CA LEU A 88 3.75 -11.38 9.16
C LEU A 88 4.59 -12.67 9.17
N PRO A 89 4.06 -13.85 9.54
CA PRO A 89 4.86 -15.09 9.51
C PRO A 89 5.39 -15.46 8.12
N TYR A 90 4.70 -15.02 7.07
CA TYR A 90 4.97 -15.36 5.68
C TYR A 90 5.79 -14.30 4.94
N VAL A 91 6.18 -13.21 5.64
CA VAL A 91 7.10 -12.16 5.15
C VAL A 91 8.31 -12.01 6.07
N ASP A 92 8.77 -13.13 6.66
CA ASP A 92 9.91 -13.21 7.59
C ASP A 92 9.76 -12.36 8.87
N GLN A 93 8.52 -12.10 9.31
CA GLN A 93 8.19 -11.38 10.54
C GLN A 93 7.52 -12.28 11.59
N GLY A 94 7.79 -13.60 11.58
CA GLY A 94 7.28 -14.56 12.57
C GLY A 94 7.54 -14.18 14.04
N PRO A 95 8.74 -13.72 14.44
CA PRO A 95 8.98 -13.26 15.81
C PRO A 95 8.15 -12.06 16.23
N LEU A 96 7.75 -11.20 15.30
CA LEU A 96 6.86 -10.06 15.56
C LEU A 96 5.41 -10.55 15.72
N PHE A 97 4.96 -11.45 14.84
CA PHE A 97 3.63 -12.07 14.94
C PHE A 97 3.39 -12.75 16.28
N ASN A 98 4.36 -13.53 16.77
CA ASN A 98 4.23 -14.26 18.04
C ASN A 98 4.09 -13.35 19.27
N LYS A 99 4.36 -12.05 19.14
CA LYS A 99 4.15 -11.08 20.22
C LYS A 99 2.75 -10.46 20.20
N PHE A 100 2.05 -10.49 19.07
CA PHE A 100 0.69 -9.96 18.98
C PHE A 100 -0.28 -10.89 19.72
N ASP A 101 -1.11 -10.31 20.58
CA ASP A 101 -2.31 -10.98 21.08
C ASP A 101 -3.50 -10.58 20.21
N MET A 102 -3.97 -11.53 19.40
CA MET A 102 -5.08 -11.32 18.45
C MET A 102 -6.45 -11.14 19.14
N ASN A 103 -6.51 -11.27 20.48
CA ASN A 103 -7.70 -10.97 21.27
C ASN A 103 -7.70 -9.54 21.82
N GLN A 104 -6.68 -8.74 21.50
CA GLN A 104 -6.47 -7.40 22.03
C GLN A 104 -6.41 -6.38 20.90
N ALA A 105 -6.84 -5.14 21.15
CA ALA A 105 -6.85 -4.13 20.10
C ALA A 105 -5.43 -3.78 19.62
N SER A 106 -5.26 -3.60 18.30
CA SER A 106 -4.05 -3.03 17.69
C SER A 106 -4.22 -1.56 17.29
N GLY A 107 -5.44 -1.00 17.38
CA GLY A 107 -5.72 0.42 17.16
C GLY A 107 -6.75 0.98 18.15
N ASN A 108 -6.70 2.29 18.41
CA ASN A 108 -7.62 3.02 19.31
C ASN A 108 -8.77 3.73 18.58
N TRP A 109 -8.73 3.80 17.25
CA TRP A 109 -9.83 4.42 16.50
C TRP A 109 -11.15 3.67 16.75
N ASN A 110 -12.21 4.41 17.10
CA ASN A 110 -13.46 3.82 17.56
C ASN A 110 -14.67 4.76 17.36
N TRP A 111 -15.02 5.02 16.11
CA TRP A 111 -16.18 5.85 15.78
C TRP A 111 -17.51 5.28 16.30
N GLY A 112 -17.69 3.97 16.20
CA GLY A 112 -18.90 3.25 16.62
C GLY A 112 -19.08 3.15 18.13
N GLY A 113 -18.07 3.54 18.92
CA GLY A 113 -18.17 3.57 20.39
C GLY A 113 -18.26 2.18 21.04
N PHE A 114 -17.88 1.11 20.34
CA PHE A 114 -17.88 -0.24 20.88
C PHE A 114 -16.72 -0.43 21.88
N PRO A 115 -16.82 -1.35 22.86
CA PRO A 115 -15.71 -1.69 23.72
C PRO A 115 -14.44 -2.01 22.92
N LEU A 116 -13.33 -1.35 23.24
CA LEU A 116 -12.01 -1.72 22.71
C LEU A 116 -11.55 -3.00 23.41
N ALA A 117 -11.18 -4.02 22.63
CA ALA A 117 -10.62 -5.25 23.16
C ALA A 117 -9.38 -4.95 24.03
N GLY A 118 -9.36 -5.45 25.27
CA GLY A 118 -8.27 -5.17 26.21
C GLY A 118 -8.26 -3.78 26.84
N GLY A 119 -9.30 -2.98 26.64
CA GLY A 119 -9.26 -1.56 27.00
C GLY A 119 -8.49 -0.69 26.00
N GLY A 120 -8.22 -1.20 24.80
CA GLY A 120 -7.52 -0.48 23.73
C GLY A 120 -6.01 -0.71 23.74
N VAL A 121 -5.32 -0.13 22.77
CA VAL A 121 -3.88 -0.29 22.56
C VAL A 121 -3.06 0.14 23.77
N SER A 122 -3.48 1.19 24.47
CA SER A 122 -2.82 1.67 25.69
C SER A 122 -2.97 0.71 26.88
N GLY A 123 -4.00 -0.15 26.86
CA GLY A 123 -4.23 -1.20 27.86
C GLY A 123 -3.63 -2.56 27.48
N THR A 124 -3.01 -2.69 26.31
CA THR A 124 -2.58 -3.98 25.74
C THR A 124 -1.09 -3.99 25.38
N GLY A 125 -0.53 -5.19 25.20
CA GLY A 125 0.85 -5.36 24.74
C GLY A 125 1.07 -5.08 23.24
N ASN A 126 -0.01 -4.87 22.47
CA ASN A 126 0.07 -4.74 21.01
C ASN A 126 0.61 -3.37 20.56
N GLY A 127 0.46 -2.32 21.36
CA GLY A 127 0.85 -0.96 20.97
C GLY A 127 2.30 -0.80 20.52
N PRO A 128 3.30 -1.19 21.34
CA PRO A 128 4.69 -1.11 20.92
C PRO A 128 5.00 -1.87 19.62
N LEU A 129 4.24 -2.91 19.29
CA LEU A 129 4.45 -3.73 18.09
C LEU A 129 4.05 -2.98 16.81
N THR A 130 3.00 -2.15 16.86
CA THR A 130 2.54 -1.35 15.71
C THR A 130 3.56 -0.29 15.28
N GLY A 131 4.49 0.06 16.16
CA GLY A 131 5.62 0.95 15.89
C GLY A 131 6.81 0.29 15.20
N THR A 132 6.69 -0.96 14.76
CA THR A 132 7.76 -1.63 14.00
C THR A 132 7.75 -1.18 12.54
N ARG A 133 8.92 -0.77 12.03
CA ARG A 133 9.10 -0.38 10.63
C ARG A 133 9.33 -1.62 9.75
N LEU A 134 8.36 -1.97 8.91
CA LEU A 134 8.44 -3.12 8.02
C LEU A 134 8.89 -2.71 6.61
N VAL A 135 10.19 -2.85 6.33
CA VAL A 135 10.77 -2.45 5.03
C VAL A 135 10.16 -3.20 3.85
N THR A 136 9.76 -4.47 4.04
CA THR A 136 9.07 -5.27 3.02
C THR A 136 7.72 -4.67 2.59
N LEU A 137 7.10 -3.85 3.45
CA LEU A 137 5.83 -3.19 3.17
C LEU A 137 5.99 -1.74 2.65
N LEU A 138 7.20 -1.34 2.28
CA LEU A 138 7.53 -0.02 1.76
C LEU A 138 8.18 -0.13 0.37
N CYS A 139 7.72 0.68 -0.57
CA CYS A 139 8.35 0.80 -1.87
C CYS A 139 9.52 1.79 -1.80
N PRO A 140 10.78 1.39 -2.05
CA PRO A 140 11.94 2.30 -1.97
C PRO A 140 11.92 3.47 -2.97
N SER A 141 11.10 3.40 -4.03
CA SER A 141 10.93 4.52 -4.95
C SER A 141 10.16 5.69 -4.33
N ASP A 142 9.27 5.42 -3.37
CA ASP A 142 8.49 6.44 -2.67
C ASP A 142 9.29 7.04 -1.52
N ASP A 143 9.58 8.34 -1.61
CA ASP A 143 10.32 9.11 -0.60
C ASP A 143 9.41 9.87 0.36
N GLY A 144 8.10 9.60 0.31
CA GLY A 144 7.11 10.12 1.23
C GLY A 144 7.33 9.67 2.67
N LYS A 145 6.63 10.33 3.60
CA LYS A 145 6.73 10.01 5.03
C LYS A 145 6.04 8.68 5.33
N ASP A 146 6.83 7.68 5.71
CA ASP A 146 6.36 6.34 6.09
C ASP A 146 5.75 6.26 7.51
N THR A 147 5.82 7.34 8.28
CA THR A 147 5.24 7.46 9.63
C THR A 147 4.02 8.37 9.67
N PHE A 148 3.19 8.16 10.69
CA PHE A 148 2.15 9.09 11.08
C PHE A 148 2.74 10.18 12.00
N PRO A 149 2.24 11.43 11.94
CA PRO A 149 2.68 12.51 12.82
C PRO A 149 2.30 12.28 14.30
N GLY A 150 1.35 11.37 14.55
CA GLY A 150 0.81 11.01 15.85
C GLY A 150 -0.60 10.46 15.67
N PHE A 151 -1.21 9.99 16.76
CA PHE A 151 -2.62 9.65 16.77
C PHE A 151 -3.48 10.89 17.04
N ASP A 152 -4.43 11.17 16.17
CA ASP A 152 -5.31 12.35 16.25
C ASP A 152 -6.78 12.02 16.59
N GLY A 153 -7.06 10.75 16.91
CA GLY A 153 -8.42 10.25 17.10
C GLY A 153 -8.95 9.48 15.88
N ASN A 154 -8.45 9.76 14.67
CA ASN A 154 -8.89 9.16 13.41
C ASN A 154 -7.80 8.34 12.71
N TYR A 155 -6.55 8.82 12.76
CA TYR A 155 -5.40 8.27 12.06
C TYR A 155 -4.28 7.91 13.03
N GLY A 156 -3.44 6.94 12.65
CA GLY A 156 -2.45 6.32 13.53
C GLY A 156 -3.07 5.30 14.49
N CYS A 157 -2.25 4.49 15.13
CA CYS A 157 -2.76 3.37 15.93
C CYS A 157 -3.16 3.77 17.35
N ALA A 158 -2.38 4.59 18.06
CA ALA A 158 -2.70 4.99 19.43
C ALA A 158 -1.92 6.23 19.91
N PRO A 159 -2.43 6.96 20.93
CA PRO A 159 -1.71 8.06 21.54
C PRO A 159 -0.33 7.63 22.06
N GLY A 160 0.70 8.40 21.72
CA GLY A 160 2.07 8.16 22.19
C GLY A 160 2.79 6.95 21.57
N ILE A 161 2.17 6.28 20.59
CA ILE A 161 2.73 5.10 19.93
C ILE A 161 3.08 5.45 18.47
N PRO A 162 4.35 5.27 18.04
CA PRO A 162 4.70 5.39 16.62
C PRO A 162 3.89 4.41 15.78
N SER A 163 3.46 4.85 14.59
CA SER A 163 2.73 4.01 13.65
C SER A 163 3.36 4.16 12.27
N TYR A 164 3.44 3.06 11.53
CA TYR A 164 3.98 3.05 10.17
C TYR A 164 2.89 2.73 9.14
N LYS A 165 3.00 3.38 7.99
CA LYS A 165 2.15 3.18 6.81
C LYS A 165 2.65 1.97 6.01
N SER A 166 1.86 1.54 5.03
CA SER A 166 2.32 0.63 3.99
C SER A 166 2.14 1.23 2.59
N SER A 167 3.15 1.08 1.75
CA SER A 167 3.07 1.37 0.31
C SER A 167 2.26 0.33 -0.47
N TYR A 168 1.71 -0.68 0.20
CA TYR A 168 0.91 -1.73 -0.42
C TYR A 168 -0.42 -1.84 0.30
N GLN A 169 -1.52 -1.97 -0.43
CA GLN A 169 -2.86 -1.98 0.14
C GLN A 169 -3.69 -3.11 -0.47
N PHE A 170 -4.49 -3.76 0.36
CA PHE A 170 -5.46 -4.74 -0.10
C PHE A 170 -6.53 -4.06 -0.95
N VAL A 171 -6.95 -4.73 -2.03
CA VAL A 171 -8.08 -4.28 -2.84
C VAL A 171 -9.39 -4.69 -2.18
N VAL A 172 -10.20 -3.69 -1.87
CA VAL A 172 -11.51 -3.84 -1.22
C VAL A 172 -12.59 -3.08 -2.01
N THR A 173 -13.86 -3.34 -1.70
CA THR A 173 -14.98 -2.56 -2.23
C THR A 173 -15.07 -1.18 -1.56
N ASN A 174 -15.77 -0.22 -2.18
CA ASN A 174 -15.95 1.12 -1.59
C ASN A 174 -16.47 1.07 -0.14
N GLY A 175 -17.43 0.20 0.15
CA GLY A 175 -17.98 0.06 1.49
C GLY A 175 -16.95 -0.42 2.51
N GLY A 176 -15.93 -1.16 2.06
CA GLY A 176 -14.81 -1.64 2.86
C GLY A 176 -13.66 -0.64 3.02
N THR A 177 -13.62 0.46 2.27
CA THR A 177 -12.53 1.44 2.37
C THR A 177 -12.72 2.40 3.57
N TRP A 178 -13.96 2.64 4.03
CA TRP A 178 -14.32 3.53 5.16
C TRP A 178 -15.43 3.01 6.07
N GLY A 179 -16.38 2.26 5.50
CA GLY A 179 -17.61 1.88 6.18
C GLY A 179 -17.49 0.61 7.00
N CYS A 180 -18.62 0.18 7.56
CA CYS A 180 -18.78 -1.16 8.09
C CYS A 180 -19.53 -2.06 7.10
N SER A 181 -18.89 -2.33 5.96
CA SER A 181 -19.37 -3.30 4.98
C SER A 181 -18.71 -4.64 5.23
N TYR A 182 -19.41 -5.54 5.94
CA TYR A 182 -18.91 -6.91 6.08
C TYR A 182 -18.88 -7.60 4.73
N TRP A 183 -17.73 -8.20 4.40
CA TRP A 183 -17.48 -8.84 3.10
C TRP A 183 -18.57 -9.84 2.69
N VAL A 184 -19.13 -10.58 3.66
CA VAL A 184 -20.20 -11.55 3.41
C VAL A 184 -21.51 -10.93 2.90
N ASN A 185 -21.75 -9.66 3.19
CA ASN A 185 -22.96 -8.91 2.83
C ASN A 185 -22.79 -8.11 1.53
N GLU A 186 -21.58 -8.02 0.98
CA GLU A 186 -21.31 -7.30 -0.28
C GLU A 186 -21.94 -8.04 -1.46
N ALA A 187 -22.44 -7.32 -2.47
CA ALA A 187 -23.00 -7.97 -3.66
C ALA A 187 -21.90 -8.72 -4.43
N LEU A 188 -22.16 -9.97 -4.85
CA LEU A 188 -21.14 -10.84 -5.45
C LEU A 188 -20.52 -10.28 -6.73
N ASP A 189 -21.28 -9.48 -7.47
CA ASP A 189 -20.88 -8.85 -8.73
C ASP A 189 -20.00 -7.60 -8.57
N THR A 190 -19.84 -7.10 -7.34
CA THR A 190 -18.98 -5.96 -7.02
C THR A 190 -18.02 -6.26 -5.87
N ARG A 191 -17.97 -7.51 -5.43
CA ARG A 191 -17.17 -7.95 -4.28
C ARG A 191 -15.72 -8.15 -4.69
N SER A 192 -14.80 -7.60 -3.89
CA SER A 192 -13.36 -7.82 -4.00
C SER A 192 -12.92 -9.04 -3.16
N MET A 193 -11.70 -9.53 -3.38
CA MET A 193 -11.15 -10.65 -2.61
C MET A 193 -11.03 -10.33 -1.12
N PHE A 194 -10.66 -9.09 -0.80
CA PHE A 194 -10.45 -8.62 0.56
C PHE A 194 -11.58 -7.67 0.98
N GLY A 195 -11.73 -7.55 2.29
CA GLY A 195 -12.76 -6.71 2.90
C GLY A 195 -12.81 -6.95 4.41
N VAL A 196 -13.79 -6.33 5.06
CA VAL A 196 -13.97 -6.43 6.51
C VAL A 196 -14.45 -7.83 6.87
N GLY A 197 -13.64 -8.56 7.64
CA GLY A 197 -13.93 -9.95 8.02
C GLY A 197 -14.07 -10.89 6.82
N SER A 198 -13.35 -10.61 5.71
CA SER A 198 -13.35 -11.50 4.55
C SER A 198 -12.89 -12.91 4.94
N ARG A 199 -13.46 -13.88 4.23
CA ARG A 199 -13.13 -15.31 4.29
C ARG A 199 -13.03 -15.89 2.87
N CYS A 200 -12.58 -15.05 1.93
CA CYS A 200 -12.44 -15.40 0.53
C CYS A 200 -11.49 -16.60 0.37
N THR A 201 -11.85 -17.51 -0.52
CA THR A 201 -11.00 -18.63 -0.95
C THR A 201 -10.63 -18.48 -2.41
N MET A 202 -9.60 -19.19 -2.88
CA MET A 202 -9.24 -19.17 -4.32
C MET A 202 -10.39 -19.63 -5.22
N ARG A 203 -11.33 -20.44 -4.71
CA ARG A 203 -12.52 -20.87 -5.43
C ARG A 203 -13.53 -19.74 -5.68
N ASP A 204 -13.53 -18.71 -4.84
CA ASP A 204 -14.46 -17.59 -4.97
C ASP A 204 -14.07 -16.63 -6.10
N VAL A 205 -12.81 -16.69 -6.57
CA VAL A 205 -12.28 -15.90 -7.68
C VAL A 205 -12.66 -16.54 -9.02
N LYS A 206 -13.88 -16.22 -9.49
CA LYS A 206 -14.49 -16.82 -10.68
C LYS A 206 -14.13 -16.12 -11.99
N ASP A 207 -13.72 -14.86 -11.95
CA ASP A 207 -13.35 -14.09 -13.15
C ASP A 207 -11.91 -14.37 -13.63
N GLY A 208 -11.21 -15.26 -12.91
CA GLY A 208 -9.87 -15.74 -13.21
C GLY A 208 -8.83 -15.13 -12.28
N THR A 209 -7.98 -15.97 -11.70
CA THR A 209 -6.98 -15.53 -10.72
C THR A 209 -5.92 -14.60 -11.30
N SER A 210 -5.65 -14.69 -12.61
CA SER A 210 -4.74 -13.78 -13.33
C SER A 210 -5.38 -12.44 -13.70
N ASN A 211 -6.69 -12.28 -13.50
CA ASN A 211 -7.50 -11.13 -13.90
C ASN A 211 -8.16 -10.41 -12.71
N THR A 212 -7.89 -10.86 -11.49
CA THR A 212 -8.37 -10.20 -10.27
C THR A 212 -7.17 -9.67 -9.49
N ILE A 213 -7.17 -8.38 -9.20
CA ILE A 213 -6.12 -7.72 -8.42
C ILE A 213 -6.37 -7.99 -6.94
N ALA A 214 -5.33 -8.44 -6.25
CA ALA A 214 -5.35 -8.71 -4.83
C ALA A 214 -4.80 -7.53 -4.00
N VAL A 215 -3.60 -7.05 -4.35
CA VAL A 215 -2.88 -5.99 -3.63
C VAL A 215 -2.29 -5.04 -4.64
N VAL A 216 -2.30 -3.74 -4.35
CA VAL A 216 -1.73 -2.70 -5.21
C VAL A 216 -0.75 -1.84 -4.45
N GLU A 217 0.17 -1.22 -5.18
CA GLU A 217 0.92 -0.09 -4.65
C GLU A 217 0.00 1.09 -4.30
N ASN A 218 0.38 1.80 -3.25
CA ASN A 218 -0.18 3.09 -2.87
C ASN A 218 0.94 4.06 -2.48
N THR A 219 0.71 5.36 -2.66
CA THR A 219 1.64 6.40 -2.22
C THR A 219 1.65 6.51 -0.69
N LEU A 220 2.80 6.83 -0.10
CA LEU A 220 2.95 7.06 1.34
C LEU A 220 2.29 8.37 1.80
N GLU A 221 2.00 9.26 0.86
CA GLU A 221 1.27 10.50 1.11
C GLU A 221 0.02 10.56 0.23
N VAL A 222 -1.08 11.02 0.82
CA VAL A 222 -2.34 11.32 0.13
C VAL A 222 -2.75 12.75 0.43
N TYR A 223 -3.61 13.35 -0.39
CA TYR A 223 -4.07 14.73 -0.13
C TYR A 223 -5.18 14.77 0.94
N ASP A 224 -6.17 13.89 0.83
CA ASP A 224 -7.24 13.73 1.82
C ASP A 224 -7.03 12.46 2.65
N GLY A 225 -6.79 12.65 3.95
CA GLY A 225 -6.55 11.58 4.92
C GLY A 225 -5.10 11.10 4.98
N PHE A 226 -4.93 9.80 5.25
CA PHE A 226 -3.61 9.14 5.33
C PHE A 226 -3.67 7.77 4.66
N THR A 227 -2.54 7.35 4.08
CA THR A 227 -2.33 5.98 3.63
C THR A 227 -2.52 4.98 4.78
N GLY A 228 -3.04 3.80 4.48
CA GLY A 228 -3.27 2.71 5.43
C GLY A 228 -2.06 2.37 6.29
N SER A 229 -2.26 2.25 7.60
CA SER A 229 -1.26 1.64 8.48
C SER A 229 -1.17 0.14 8.21
N TRP A 230 0.03 -0.42 8.33
CA TRP A 230 0.17 -1.86 8.26
C TRP A 230 -0.43 -2.56 9.51
N ALA A 231 -0.48 -1.92 10.68
CA ALA A 231 -0.76 -2.63 11.94
C ALA A 231 -2.15 -2.39 12.53
N CYS A 232 -2.85 -1.35 12.08
CA CYS A 232 -4.15 -1.00 12.62
C CYS A 232 -5.10 -0.42 11.56
N ALA A 233 -6.38 -0.71 11.71
CA ALA A 233 -7.43 -0.01 11.02
C ALA A 233 -7.61 1.39 11.62
N GLN A 234 -8.06 2.31 10.78
CA GLN A 234 -8.23 3.73 11.09
C GLN A 234 -9.54 4.23 10.45
N HIS A 235 -9.82 5.53 10.53
CA HIS A 235 -11.08 6.10 10.01
C HIS A 235 -11.40 5.69 8.57
N VAL A 236 -10.38 5.65 7.71
CA VAL A 236 -10.47 5.33 6.28
C VAL A 236 -9.16 4.72 5.77
N GLY A 237 -9.13 4.21 4.54
CA GLY A 237 -7.89 3.67 3.95
C GLY A 237 -7.49 2.33 4.57
N ILE A 238 -8.49 1.52 4.94
CA ILE A 238 -8.33 0.14 5.43
C ILE A 238 -7.87 -0.80 4.30
N GLY A 239 -8.18 -0.40 3.08
CA GLY A 239 -7.68 -0.88 1.82
C GLY A 239 -7.98 0.20 0.78
N VAL A 240 -7.84 -0.14 -0.49
CA VAL A 240 -8.15 0.77 -1.60
C VAL A 240 -9.13 0.11 -2.55
N GLN A 241 -9.92 0.93 -3.24
CA GLN A 241 -10.69 0.46 -4.39
C GLN A 241 -9.95 0.87 -5.65
N VAL A 242 -9.62 -0.09 -6.51
CA VAL A 242 -8.78 0.15 -7.69
C VAL A 242 -9.32 1.26 -8.59
N ALA A 243 -10.64 1.39 -8.72
CA ALA A 243 -11.32 2.51 -9.35
C ALA A 243 -12.19 3.27 -8.33
N TYR A 244 -11.52 3.89 -7.36
CA TYR A 244 -12.18 4.63 -6.27
C TYR A 244 -13.09 5.76 -6.79
N PRO A 245 -14.37 5.83 -6.38
CA PRO A 245 -15.34 6.79 -6.91
C PRO A 245 -14.98 8.26 -6.69
N PRO A 246 -15.48 9.19 -7.52
CA PRO A 246 -16.38 8.97 -8.65
C PRO A 246 -15.68 8.68 -9.99
N ASN A 247 -14.40 9.06 -10.14
CA ASN A 247 -13.63 8.99 -11.38
C ASN A 247 -12.29 8.27 -11.17
N GLY A 248 -12.31 7.17 -10.42
CA GLY A 248 -11.11 6.43 -10.04
C GLY A 248 -10.33 5.95 -11.25
N THR A 249 -9.11 6.45 -11.35
CA THR A 249 -8.09 6.05 -12.32
C THR A 249 -6.82 5.74 -11.54
N PRO A 250 -5.92 4.90 -12.09
CA PRO A 250 -4.62 4.69 -11.47
C PRO A 250 -3.90 6.03 -11.38
N ASN A 251 -3.21 6.29 -10.27
CA ASN A 251 -2.49 7.55 -10.06
C ASN A 251 -3.42 8.79 -10.13
N ASN A 252 -4.61 8.73 -9.52
CA ASN A 252 -5.48 9.90 -9.44
C ASN A 252 -4.87 10.97 -8.51
N TRP A 253 -4.31 12.01 -9.11
CA TRP A 253 -3.66 13.15 -8.43
C TRP A 253 -4.60 14.30 -8.09
N TYR A 254 -5.90 14.18 -8.37
CA TYR A 254 -6.87 15.23 -8.13
C TYR A 254 -7.64 14.98 -6.83
N CYS A 255 -7.81 16.04 -6.04
CA CYS A 255 -8.64 16.03 -4.85
C CYS A 255 -9.45 17.33 -4.71
N CYS A 256 -10.55 17.38 -3.98
CA CYS A 256 -11.30 16.22 -3.44
C CYS A 256 -12.71 16.23 -3.99
N ASN A 257 -13.33 15.06 -4.05
CA ASN A 257 -14.67 14.94 -4.62
C ASN A 257 -15.72 15.75 -3.84
N TRP A 258 -15.52 15.95 -2.53
CA TRP A 258 -16.41 16.70 -1.65
C TRP A 258 -16.24 18.23 -1.73
N GLN A 259 -15.25 18.73 -2.47
CA GLN A 259 -15.05 20.17 -2.68
C GLN A 259 -15.95 20.71 -3.80
N THR A 260 -16.13 22.04 -3.83
CA THR A 260 -16.85 22.72 -4.91
C THR A 260 -15.95 23.81 -5.51
N PRO A 261 -15.45 23.66 -6.76
CA PRO A 261 -15.66 22.53 -7.66
C PRO A 261 -14.87 21.29 -7.23
N ALA A 262 -15.45 20.12 -7.46
CA ALA A 262 -14.84 18.83 -7.09
C ALA A 262 -13.54 18.59 -7.86
N ASN A 263 -12.57 17.93 -7.22
CA ASN A 263 -11.34 17.44 -7.87
C ASN A 263 -10.50 18.51 -8.57
N THR A 264 -10.37 19.70 -7.96
CA THR A 264 -9.63 20.83 -8.55
C THR A 264 -8.18 20.93 -8.09
N ASN A 265 -7.80 20.31 -6.97
CA ASN A 265 -6.45 20.36 -6.45
C ASN A 265 -5.60 19.22 -7.06
N PHE A 266 -4.71 19.56 -7.99
CA PHE A 266 -3.76 18.63 -8.61
C PHE A 266 -2.45 18.56 -7.82
N ARG A 267 -2.06 17.36 -7.38
CA ARG A 267 -0.85 17.11 -6.58
C ARG A 267 -0.15 15.82 -7.04
N PRO A 268 0.72 15.87 -8.06
CA PRO A 268 1.40 14.68 -8.55
C PRO A 268 2.28 14.05 -7.47
N GLY A 269 2.30 12.72 -7.42
CA GLY A 269 3.05 11.95 -6.41
C GLY A 269 2.32 11.78 -5.07
N LYS A 270 1.07 12.27 -4.95
CA LYS A 270 0.21 12.03 -3.79
C LYS A 270 -1.18 11.65 -4.27
N SER A 271 -1.63 10.42 -3.99
CA SER A 271 -3.00 10.02 -4.32
C SER A 271 -3.98 11.04 -3.75
N GLY A 272 -4.98 11.42 -4.54
CA GLY A 272 -5.94 12.45 -4.15
C GLY A 272 -6.64 12.08 -2.86
N GLU A 273 -7.20 10.88 -2.81
CA GLU A 273 -7.94 10.39 -1.65
C GLU A 273 -7.37 9.06 -1.14
N TRP A 274 -7.49 8.86 0.17
CA TRP A 274 -7.07 7.66 0.93
C TRP A 274 -7.52 6.32 0.32
N GLY A 275 -8.64 6.29 -0.40
CA GLY A 275 -9.20 5.08 -1.01
C GLY A 275 -8.70 4.80 -2.42
N SER A 276 -7.91 5.71 -3.00
CA SER A 276 -7.37 5.60 -4.35
C SER A 276 -5.99 4.93 -4.34
N PRO A 277 -5.72 3.99 -5.25
CA PRO A 277 -4.38 3.43 -5.42
C PRO A 277 -3.46 4.40 -6.20
N GLY A 278 -2.16 4.22 -6.06
CA GLY A 278 -1.19 5.03 -6.78
C GLY A 278 0.25 4.64 -6.50
N SER A 279 1.16 5.09 -7.34
CA SER A 279 2.60 4.97 -7.08
C SER A 279 3.34 6.16 -7.65
N VAL A 280 4.59 6.36 -7.20
CA VAL A 280 5.48 7.36 -7.78
C VAL A 280 6.15 6.87 -9.08
N HIS A 281 5.87 5.64 -9.52
CA HIS A 281 6.36 5.14 -10.80
C HIS A 281 5.69 5.87 -11.95
N THR A 282 6.45 6.10 -13.03
CA THR A 282 5.91 6.74 -14.22
C THR A 282 4.87 5.85 -14.90
N GLY A 283 3.68 6.40 -15.16
CA GLY A 283 2.67 5.80 -16.03
C GLY A 283 1.67 4.85 -15.37
N GLY A 284 1.69 4.68 -14.04
CA GLY A 284 0.83 3.72 -13.36
C GLY A 284 1.37 3.21 -12.02
N TYR A 285 0.95 2.01 -11.63
CA TYR A 285 1.43 1.33 -10.42
C TYR A 285 1.54 -0.18 -10.63
N ASP A 286 2.36 -0.86 -9.85
CA ASP A 286 2.43 -2.32 -9.86
C ASP A 286 1.37 -2.94 -8.92
N ALA A 287 0.83 -4.09 -9.32
CA ALA A 287 -0.22 -4.80 -8.63
C ALA A 287 0.07 -6.31 -8.60
N VAL A 288 -0.29 -6.96 -7.50
CA VAL A 288 -0.31 -8.42 -7.37
C VAL A 288 -1.69 -8.92 -7.74
N MET A 289 -1.72 -9.85 -8.68
CA MET A 289 -2.94 -10.57 -9.08
C MET A 289 -3.21 -11.72 -8.09
N ALA A 290 -4.42 -12.27 -8.12
CA ALA A 290 -4.83 -13.37 -7.24
C ALA A 290 -4.03 -14.67 -7.45
N ASP A 291 -3.37 -14.83 -8.60
CA ASP A 291 -2.43 -15.94 -8.88
C ASP A 291 -0.99 -15.66 -8.41
N GLY A 292 -0.74 -14.52 -7.77
CA GLY A 292 0.58 -14.11 -7.29
C GLY A 292 1.47 -13.46 -8.35
N SER A 293 1.03 -13.38 -9.62
CA SER A 293 1.76 -12.63 -10.64
C SER A 293 1.72 -11.13 -10.36
N VAL A 294 2.78 -10.42 -10.75
CA VAL A 294 2.85 -8.95 -10.65
C VAL A 294 2.65 -8.34 -12.03
N ARG A 295 1.72 -7.40 -12.13
CA ARG A 295 1.41 -6.67 -13.36
C ARG A 295 1.47 -5.18 -13.12
N PHE A 296 1.91 -4.44 -14.14
CA PHE A 296 1.87 -2.99 -14.14
C PHE A 296 0.50 -2.52 -14.66
N ILE A 297 -0.20 -1.69 -13.88
CA ILE A 297 -1.50 -1.14 -14.22
C ILE A 297 -1.31 0.28 -14.73
N SER A 298 -1.56 0.48 -16.02
CA SER A 298 -1.39 1.77 -16.71
C SER A 298 -2.38 2.83 -16.22
N GLU A 299 -1.91 4.06 -16.01
CA GLU A 299 -2.75 5.23 -15.70
C GLU A 299 -3.74 5.60 -16.81
N ASN A 300 -3.55 5.06 -18.00
CA ASN A 300 -4.46 5.23 -19.13
C ASN A 300 -5.58 4.17 -19.17
N LEU A 301 -5.59 3.22 -18.23
CA LEU A 301 -6.63 2.19 -18.16
C LEU A 301 -7.97 2.84 -17.78
N ASP A 302 -9.04 2.47 -18.50
CA ASP A 302 -10.36 3.00 -18.21
C ASP A 302 -10.92 2.48 -16.88
N SER A 303 -11.70 3.32 -16.20
CA SER A 303 -12.24 3.01 -14.86
C SER A 303 -13.17 1.80 -14.84
N LEU A 304 -13.81 1.41 -15.96
CA LEU A 304 -14.67 0.23 -16.01
C LEU A 304 -13.83 -1.04 -16.02
N THR A 305 -12.82 -1.11 -16.88
CA THR A 305 -11.87 -2.24 -16.90
C THR A 305 -11.17 -2.37 -15.56
N LEU A 306 -10.75 -1.24 -14.97
CA LEU A 306 -10.13 -1.22 -13.65
C LEU A 306 -11.06 -1.74 -12.55
N ASN A 307 -12.34 -1.37 -12.55
CA ASN A 307 -13.32 -1.93 -11.61
C ASN A 307 -13.45 -3.45 -11.74
N ARG A 308 -13.53 -3.96 -12.97
CA ARG A 308 -13.61 -5.41 -13.23
C ARG A 308 -12.39 -6.16 -12.70
N LEU A 309 -11.21 -5.56 -12.83
CA LEU A 309 -9.99 -6.11 -12.24
C LEU A 309 -10.03 -6.14 -10.70
N GLY A 310 -10.81 -5.26 -10.06
CA GLY A 310 -10.97 -5.25 -8.60
C GLY A 310 -12.03 -6.20 -8.06
N TRP A 311 -12.89 -6.74 -8.92
CA TRP A 311 -13.96 -7.67 -8.55
C TRP A 311 -13.56 -9.11 -8.84
N MET A 312 -14.07 -10.04 -8.03
CA MET A 312 -13.65 -11.44 -8.11
C MET A 312 -14.65 -12.36 -8.83
N ALA A 313 -15.91 -11.92 -9.00
CA ALA A 313 -17.00 -12.77 -9.53
C ALA A 313 -18.15 -12.00 -10.22
N ASP A 314 -17.84 -10.96 -11.00
CA ASP A 314 -18.80 -10.20 -11.81
C ASP A 314 -19.23 -10.92 -13.12
N GLY A 315 -18.50 -11.96 -13.52
CA GLY A 315 -18.75 -12.77 -14.70
C GLY A 315 -18.53 -12.04 -16.02
N LYS A 316 -17.80 -10.93 -16.03
CA LYS A 316 -17.50 -10.14 -17.23
C LYS A 316 -16.12 -10.45 -17.76
N ALA A 317 -16.01 -10.50 -19.08
CA ALA A 317 -14.73 -10.63 -19.74
C ALA A 317 -13.92 -9.33 -19.59
N ILE A 318 -12.62 -9.50 -19.36
CA ILE A 318 -11.63 -8.43 -19.33
C ILE A 318 -10.75 -8.57 -20.58
N GLY A 319 -10.51 -7.45 -21.28
CA GLY A 319 -9.62 -7.41 -22.43
C GLY A 319 -8.15 -7.49 -22.03
N GLU A 320 -7.23 -7.32 -22.98
CA GLU A 320 -5.82 -7.10 -22.66
C GLU A 320 -5.64 -5.68 -22.06
N PHE A 321 -4.81 -5.59 -21.01
CA PHE A 321 -4.54 -4.38 -20.24
C PHE A 321 -3.08 -4.32 -19.79
#